data_AF-A0A8T4M7U1-F1
#
_entry.id   AF-A0A8T4M7U1-F1
#
_cell.length_a   1.000
_cell.length_b   1.000
_cell.length_c   1.000
_cell.angle_alpha   90.00
_cell.angle_beta   90.00
_cell.angle_gamma   90.00
#
_symmetry.space_group_name_H-M   'P 1'
#
loop_
_entity.id
_entity.type
_entity.pdbx_description
1 polymer ?
#
loop_
_entity_poly.entity_id
_entity_poly.type
_entity_poly.pdbx_seq_one_letter_code
_entity_poly.pdbx_strand_id
1 'polypeptide(L)'
;MSYEIRLVYDDKFVEVPPHNYGGTVVFNGTQKAELNITSNYSPFFREHLGKDGIFWLSGKKAEDTTERLEHVVSALSNFTPSEDYWKPTAGNVGKTLSILLEWARHCPYASWEVLN
;
A
#
# COMPACT_ATOMS: atom_id res chain seq x y z
N MET A 1 -15.34 -3.48 4.94
CA MET A 1 -14.13 -4.01 5.61
C MET A 1 -12.93 -3.35 4.97
N SER A 2 -11.82 -3.25 5.67
CA SER A 2 -10.60 -2.59 5.20
C SER A 2 -9.38 -3.40 5.59
N TYR A 3 -8.24 -3.08 5.03
CA TYR A 3 -6.93 -3.53 5.45
C TYR A 3 -6.23 -2.38 6.16
N GLU A 4 -5.55 -2.67 7.25
CA GLU A 4 -4.57 -1.75 7.83
C GLU A 4 -3.18 -2.21 7.42
N ILE A 5 -2.50 -1.40 6.62
CA ILE A 5 -1.11 -1.65 6.20
C ILE A 5 -0.19 -0.75 7.00
N ARG A 6 0.84 -1.32 7.60
CA ARG A 6 1.84 -0.58 8.36
C ARG A 6 3.23 -0.98 7.93
N LEU A 7 4.16 -0.05 8.08
CA LEU A 7 5.58 -0.33 7.99
C LEU A 7 6.22 -0.04 9.35
N VAL A 8 6.90 -1.04 9.91
CA VAL A 8 7.42 -1.01 11.28
C VAL A 8 8.88 -1.43 11.36
N TYR A 9 9.59 -0.85 12.31
CA TYR A 9 10.95 -1.23 12.69
C TYR A 9 11.06 -1.19 14.22
N ASP A 10 11.58 -2.26 14.84
CA ASP A 10 11.58 -2.44 16.30
C ASP A 10 10.21 -2.15 16.95
N ASP A 11 9.15 -2.75 16.39
CA ASP A 11 7.75 -2.63 16.84
C ASP A 11 7.18 -1.20 16.86
N LYS A 12 7.80 -0.27 16.13
CA LYS A 12 7.37 1.12 16.00
C LYS A 12 7.12 1.48 14.54
N PHE A 13 6.13 2.33 14.30
CA PHE A 13 5.92 2.94 12.99
C PHE A 13 7.18 3.70 12.56
N VAL A 14 7.60 3.48 11.31
CA VAL A 14 8.59 4.35 10.68
C VAL A 14 7.93 5.61 10.15
N GLU A 15 8.74 6.65 9.97
CA GLU A 15 8.31 7.88 9.33
C GLU A 15 8.52 7.80 7.82
N VAL A 16 7.54 8.31 7.08
CA VAL A 16 7.51 8.39 5.62
C VAL A 16 7.11 9.80 5.20
N PRO A 17 7.33 10.20 3.94
CA PRO A 17 6.81 11.47 3.44
C PRO A 17 5.32 11.65 3.76
N PRO A 18 4.88 12.89 4.08
CA PRO A 18 3.49 13.15 4.45
C PRO A 18 2.51 12.63 3.42
N HIS A 19 1.46 11.95 3.88
CA HIS A 19 0.39 11.45 3.02
C HIS A 19 -1.00 11.69 3.62
N ASN A 20 -2.00 11.71 2.73
CA ASN A 20 -3.41 11.97 3.04
C ASN A 20 -4.37 11.11 2.19
N TYR A 21 -3.96 9.89 1.87
CA TYR A 21 -4.72 8.94 1.06
C TYR A 21 -5.15 7.74 1.90
N GLY A 22 -6.23 7.05 1.52
CA GLY A 22 -6.76 5.88 2.26
C GLY A 22 -8.25 5.98 2.57
N GLY A 23 -8.81 4.91 3.14
CA GLY A 23 -10.20 4.85 3.58
C GLY A 23 -10.48 5.67 4.84
N THR A 24 -9.44 5.96 5.61
CA THR A 24 -9.43 6.92 6.72
C THR A 24 -8.22 7.83 6.55
N VAL A 25 -8.41 9.15 6.68
CA VAL A 25 -7.34 10.15 6.50
C VAL A 25 -7.31 11.10 7.68
N VAL A 26 -6.10 11.44 8.13
CA VAL A 26 -5.89 12.48 9.15
C VAL A 26 -5.99 13.84 8.49
N PHE A 27 -6.73 14.78 9.10
CA PHE A 27 -6.79 16.16 8.64
C PHE A 27 -5.40 16.81 8.74
N ASN A 28 -4.89 17.36 7.63
CA ASN A 28 -3.49 17.77 7.38
C ASN A 28 -2.46 16.64 7.16
N GLY A 29 -2.91 15.39 7.01
CA GLY A 29 -2.05 14.24 6.71
C GLY A 29 -1.29 13.69 7.92
N THR A 30 -0.47 12.67 7.66
CA THR A 30 0.39 12.02 8.66
C THR A 30 1.73 11.63 8.02
N GLN A 31 2.77 11.52 8.84
CA GLN A 31 4.07 10.95 8.44
C GLN A 31 4.24 9.52 8.94
N LYS A 32 3.31 8.99 9.74
CA LYS A 32 3.36 7.60 10.18
C LYS A 32 3.08 6.69 9.00
N ALA A 33 3.90 5.67 8.77
CA ALA A 33 3.69 4.68 7.72
C ALA A 33 2.51 3.74 8.06
N GLU A 34 1.29 4.27 8.03
CA GLU A 34 0.03 3.56 8.22
C GLU A 34 -0.99 3.94 7.15
N LEU A 35 -1.64 2.96 6.52
CA LEU A 35 -2.62 3.18 5.46
C LEU A 35 -3.81 2.24 5.60
N ASN A 36 -4.99 2.83 5.79
CA ASN A 36 -6.24 2.10 5.70
C ASN A 36 -6.65 1.95 4.22
N ILE A 37 -6.84 0.71 3.76
CA ILE A 37 -7.17 0.37 2.38
C ILE A 37 -8.53 -0.34 2.30
N THR A 38 -9.42 0.09 1.41
CA THR A 38 -10.70 -0.63 1.20
C THR A 38 -10.51 -2.09 0.75
N SER A 39 -11.33 -2.99 1.28
CA SER A 39 -11.39 -4.39 0.81
C SER A 39 -11.97 -4.52 -0.61
N ASN A 40 -12.47 -3.45 -1.23
CA ASN A 40 -12.95 -3.52 -2.61
C ASN A 40 -11.80 -3.84 -3.58
N TYR A 41 -10.55 -3.51 -3.22
CA TYR A 41 -9.38 -3.71 -4.06
C TYR A 41 -8.86 -5.15 -4.07
N SER A 42 -9.39 -6.05 -3.23
CA SER A 42 -8.87 -7.42 -3.11
C SER A 42 -8.77 -8.21 -4.42
N PRO A 43 -9.71 -8.10 -5.39
CA PRO A 43 -9.58 -8.80 -6.67
C PRO A 43 -8.30 -8.40 -7.40
N PHE A 44 -8.00 -7.10 -7.50
CA PHE A 44 -6.78 -6.60 -8.13
C PHE A 44 -5.53 -6.97 -7.35
N PHE A 45 -5.57 -6.94 -6.02
CA PHE A 45 -4.45 -7.42 -5.22
C PHE A 45 -4.16 -8.89 -5.50
N ARG A 46 -5.18 -9.74 -5.64
CA ARG A 46 -4.97 -11.16 -5.95
C ARG A 46 -4.44 -11.37 -7.36
N GLU A 47 -4.90 -10.58 -8.30
CA GLU A 47 -4.44 -10.59 -9.69
C GLU A 47 -2.94 -10.27 -9.79
N HIS A 48 -2.47 -9.23 -9.09
CA HIS A 48 -1.10 -8.74 -9.24
C HIS A 48 -0.10 -9.26 -8.19
N LEU A 49 -0.54 -9.43 -6.94
CA LEU A 49 0.28 -9.90 -5.81
C LEU A 49 0.11 -11.41 -5.54
N GLY A 50 -0.72 -12.10 -6.32
CA GLY A 50 -0.97 -13.54 -6.22
C GLY A 50 -2.06 -13.87 -5.21
N LYS A 51 -2.31 -15.17 -4.98
CA LYS A 51 -3.48 -15.67 -4.23
C LYS A 51 -3.75 -15.00 -2.87
N ASP A 52 -2.69 -14.59 -2.16
CA ASP A 52 -2.76 -13.98 -0.82
C ASP A 52 -3.13 -12.49 -0.89
N GLY A 53 -3.11 -11.88 -2.08
CA GLY A 53 -3.42 -10.48 -2.29
C GLY A 53 -2.50 -9.56 -1.50
N ILE A 54 -3.07 -8.57 -0.81
CA ILE A 54 -2.29 -7.62 -0.02
C ILE A 54 -1.57 -8.27 1.17
N PHE A 55 -2.07 -9.41 1.68
CA PHE A 55 -1.41 -10.18 2.74
C PHE A 55 -0.09 -10.80 2.30
N TRP A 56 0.20 -10.85 0.99
CA TRP A 56 1.53 -11.23 0.51
C TRP A 56 2.64 -10.35 1.12
N LEU A 57 2.35 -9.10 1.48
CA LEU A 57 3.31 -8.21 2.15
C LEU A 57 3.61 -8.64 3.59
N SER A 58 2.66 -9.28 4.28
CA SER A 58 2.70 -9.50 5.74
C SER A 58 4.01 -10.17 6.18
N GLY A 59 4.71 -9.53 7.11
CA GLY A 59 5.97 -10.01 7.69
C GLY A 59 7.19 -9.94 6.77
N LYS A 60 7.04 -9.44 5.54
CA LYS A 60 8.18 -9.22 4.63
C LYS A 60 8.88 -7.92 4.94
N LYS A 61 10.18 -7.88 4.67
CA LYS A 61 10.95 -6.65 4.67
C LYS A 61 10.60 -5.80 3.45
N ALA A 62 10.61 -4.48 3.60
CA ALA A 62 10.32 -3.52 2.53
C ALA A 62 11.19 -3.76 1.28
N GLU A 63 12.50 -3.92 1.46
CA GLU A 63 13.43 -4.16 0.35
C GLU A 63 13.07 -5.42 -0.47
N ASP A 64 12.66 -6.50 0.20
CA ASP A 64 12.27 -7.77 -0.45
C ASP A 64 10.99 -7.67 -1.28
N THR A 65 10.20 -6.62 -1.07
CA THR A 65 8.93 -6.39 -1.78
C THR A 65 9.03 -5.38 -2.91
N THR A 66 10.11 -4.59 -2.95
CA THR A 66 10.27 -3.41 -3.81
C THR A 66 10.14 -3.77 -5.29
N GLU A 67 10.87 -4.80 -5.76
CA GLU A 67 10.91 -5.19 -7.17
C GLU A 67 9.52 -5.58 -7.68
N ARG A 68 8.77 -6.37 -6.89
CA ARG A 68 7.43 -6.81 -7.29
C ARG A 68 6.44 -5.65 -7.27
N LEU A 69 6.50 -4.79 -6.26
CA LEU A 69 5.66 -3.59 -6.19
C LEU A 69 5.94 -2.67 -7.39
N GLU A 70 7.20 -2.47 -7.75
CA GLU A 70 7.61 -1.71 -8.93
C GLU A 70 7.04 -2.27 -10.22
N HIS A 71 7.14 -3.58 -10.43
CA HIS A 71 6.58 -4.22 -11.62
C HIS A 71 5.05 -4.02 -11.73
N VAL A 72 4.32 -4.18 -10.62
CA VAL A 72 2.87 -3.99 -10.59
C VAL A 72 2.48 -2.53 -10.80
N VAL A 73 3.16 -1.59 -10.13
CA VAL A 73 2.90 -0.15 -10.28
C VAL A 73 3.17 0.28 -11.72
N SER A 74 4.24 -0.20 -12.34
CA SER A 74 4.55 0.06 -13.74
C SER A 74 3.43 -0.45 -14.66
N ALA A 75 2.93 -1.67 -14.45
CA ALA A 75 1.83 -2.24 -15.23
C ALA A 75 0.52 -1.44 -15.10
N LEU A 76 0.31 -0.74 -13.97
CA LEU A 76 -0.89 0.04 -13.68
C LEU A 76 -0.74 1.55 -13.98
N SER A 77 0.44 2.00 -14.41
CA SER A 77 0.79 3.41 -14.54
C SER A 77 -0.05 4.20 -15.56
N ASN A 78 -0.59 3.54 -16.58
CA ASN A 78 -1.41 4.17 -17.62
C ASN A 78 -2.89 4.37 -17.24
N PHE A 79 -3.31 3.89 -16.07
CA PHE A 79 -4.70 3.99 -15.63
C PHE A 79 -4.90 5.19 -14.71
N THR A 80 -5.79 6.10 -15.09
CA THR A 80 -6.17 7.23 -14.24
C THR A 80 -7.00 6.77 -13.04
N PRO A 81 -6.65 7.17 -11.80
CA PRO A 81 -7.49 6.91 -10.63
C PRO A 81 -8.88 7.55 -10.77
N SER A 82 -9.88 6.88 -10.21
CA SER A 82 -11.24 7.42 -10.07
C SER A 82 -11.26 8.45 -8.94
N GLU A 83 -12.15 9.45 -9.03
CA GLU A 83 -12.39 10.37 -7.91
C GLU A 83 -13.05 9.65 -6.72
N ASP A 84 -13.88 8.65 -7.00
CA ASP A 84 -14.39 7.73 -5.98
C ASP A 84 -13.30 6.74 -5.57
N TYR A 85 -12.74 6.96 -4.38
CA TYR A 85 -11.77 6.06 -3.73
C TYR A 85 -12.34 4.64 -3.55
N TRP A 86 -13.63 4.47 -3.27
CA TRP A 86 -14.16 3.14 -2.98
C TRP A 86 -14.26 2.25 -4.21
N LYS A 87 -14.15 2.82 -5.41
CA LYS A 87 -14.25 2.11 -6.67
C LYS A 87 -12.99 1.28 -6.94
N PRO A 88 -13.10 -0.05 -7.14
CA PRO A 88 -11.95 -0.89 -7.43
C PRO A 88 -11.56 -0.74 -8.90
N THR A 89 -10.76 0.27 -9.22
CA THR A 89 -10.21 0.49 -10.56
C THR A 89 -8.71 0.22 -10.58
N ALA A 90 -8.17 -0.15 -11.74
CA ALA A 90 -6.74 -0.30 -11.96
C ALA A 90 -5.95 0.96 -11.52
N GLY A 91 -6.45 2.16 -11.81
CA GLY A 91 -5.81 3.41 -11.39
C GLY A 91 -5.83 3.62 -9.87
N ASN A 92 -6.94 3.32 -9.19
CA ASN A 92 -7.04 3.44 -7.73
C ASN A 92 -6.09 2.47 -7.02
N VAL A 93 -5.99 1.24 -7.53
CA VAL A 93 -5.08 0.21 -7.00
C VAL A 93 -3.63 0.59 -7.30
N GLY A 94 -3.33 1.05 -8.51
CA GLY A 94 -2.01 1.54 -8.91
C GLY A 94 -1.52 2.66 -7.99
N LYS A 95 -2.36 3.67 -7.73
CA LYS A 95 -2.06 4.76 -6.79
C LYS A 95 -1.84 4.26 -5.36
N THR A 96 -2.58 3.25 -4.94
CA THR A 96 -2.41 2.66 -3.59
C THR A 96 -1.07 1.93 -3.49
N LEU A 97 -0.73 1.12 -4.48
CA LEU A 97 0.52 0.37 -4.51
C LEU A 97 1.74 1.27 -4.74
N SER A 98 1.59 2.40 -5.43
CA SER A 98 2.69 3.37 -5.59
C SER A 98 3.08 4.02 -4.26
N ILE A 99 2.12 4.32 -3.39
CA ILE A 99 2.40 4.80 -2.03
C ILE A 99 3.20 3.75 -1.24
N LEU A 100 2.78 2.48 -1.30
CA LEU A 100 3.51 1.40 -0.61
C LEU A 100 4.92 1.20 -1.20
N LEU A 101 5.10 1.34 -2.51
CA LEU A 101 6.40 1.29 -3.16
C LEU A 101 7.32 2.44 -2.71
N GLU A 102 6.78 3.66 -2.61
CA GLU A 102 7.53 4.81 -2.08
C GLU A 102 7.99 4.56 -0.65
N TRP A 103 7.13 4.00 0.21
CA TRP A 103 7.51 3.63 1.57
C TRP A 103 8.57 2.55 1.60
N ALA A 104 8.44 1.53 0.74
CA ALA A 104 9.44 0.46 0.64
C ALA A 104 10.82 1.00 0.28
N ARG A 105 10.87 1.97 -0.63
CA ARG A 105 12.11 2.66 -1.05
C ARG A 105 12.66 3.59 0.03
N HIS A 106 11.79 4.26 0.79
CA HIS A 106 12.19 5.19 1.84
C HIS A 106 12.72 4.48 3.08
N CYS A 107 12.09 3.36 3.45
CA CYS A 107 12.39 2.58 4.65
C CYS A 107 12.67 1.11 4.31
N PRO A 108 13.71 0.80 3.50
CA PRO A 108 13.99 -0.56 3.02
C PRO A 108 14.29 -1.55 4.16
N TYR A 109 14.73 -1.04 5.31
CA TYR A 109 15.07 -1.80 6.50
C TYR A 109 13.86 -2.27 7.34
N ALA A 110 12.68 -1.69 7.11
CA ALA A 110 11.47 -1.93 7.90
C ALA A 110 10.65 -3.12 7.35
N SER A 111 9.72 -3.62 8.16
CA SER A 111 8.88 -4.78 7.83
C SER A 111 7.41 -4.40 7.75
N TRP A 112 6.67 -5.08 6.89
CA TRP A 112 5.24 -4.88 6.71
C TRP A 112 4.41 -5.59 7.76
N GLU A 113 3.41 -4.90 8.31
CA GLU A 113 2.27 -5.51 9.00
C GLU A 113 1.00 -5.30 8.19
N VAL A 114 0.21 -6.36 8.05
CA VAL A 114 -1.07 -6.32 7.35
C VAL A 114 -2.15 -6.89 8.26
N LEU A 115 -3.13 -6.07 8.62
CA LEU A 115 -4.26 -6.43 9.48
C LEU A 115 -5.58 -6.26 8.72
N ASN A 116 -6.63 -6.98 9.15
CA ASN A 116 -8.02 -6.84 8.68
C ASN A 116 -8.85 -6.01 9.65
#